data_AF-A0A353PRQ0-F1
#
_entry.id   AF-A0A353PRQ0-F1
#
_cell.length_a   1.000
_cell.length_b   1.000
_cell.length_c   1.000
_cell.angle_alpha   90.00
_cell.angle_beta   90.00
_cell.angle_gamma   90.00
#
_symmetry.space_group_name_H-M   'P 1'
#
loop_
_entity.id
_entity.type
_entity.pdbx_description
1 polymer ?
#
loop_
_entity_poly.entity_id
_entity_poly.type
_entity_poly.pdbx_seq_one_letter_code
_entity_poly.pdbx_strand_id
1 'polypeptide(L)'
;MSEYKMSQINVSKIKKAVEAEIPILITTYTLPHDMELYIREVITFYLKELHQEHMIEYIVYCVNELVTNAKKANTKRVYFQEKGLDLFNEEEYNEGMKKFKEDTLGNITHYLKLQKDAGLYIKLILHKKGNTIRIEIRNNSPLTVFEYKRMHDKIARSHEFGSVEEAFVHFIDETEGAGLGLIIMTLMLKKVGLSEESFQIASEGEETITRIELPLNKESEAQLNVASEEIAKSIDALPFFPENIASIHA
;
A
#
# COMPACT_ATOMS: atom_id res chain seq x y z
N MET A 1 -20.31 8.50 -18.39
CA MET A 1 -19.99 9.93 -18.14
C MET A 1 -20.42 10.31 -16.73
N SER A 2 -19.48 10.36 -15.78
CA SER A 2 -19.56 11.24 -14.62
C SER A 2 -18.18 11.87 -14.49
N GLU A 3 -18.08 13.17 -14.77
CA GLU A 3 -16.86 13.95 -14.62
C GLU A 3 -16.42 13.92 -13.15
N TYR A 4 -15.36 13.18 -12.84
CA TYR A 4 -14.58 13.44 -11.64
C TYR A 4 -13.77 14.72 -11.93
N LYS A 5 -14.37 15.89 -11.71
CA LYS A 5 -13.61 17.13 -11.58
C LYS A 5 -12.76 16.98 -10.33
N MET A 6 -11.51 16.57 -10.50
CA MET A 6 -10.53 16.51 -9.43
C MET A 6 -10.41 17.92 -8.86
N SER A 7 -11.02 18.14 -7.69
CA SER A 7 -10.92 19.42 -7.00
C SER A 7 -9.44 19.65 -6.72
N GLN A 8 -8.91 20.81 -7.15
CA GLN A 8 -7.57 21.27 -6.74
C GLN A 8 -7.36 20.95 -5.27
N ILE A 9 -6.24 20.28 -4.95
CA ILE A 9 -5.91 19.92 -3.58
C ILE A 9 -6.01 21.17 -2.71
N ASN A 10 -6.81 21.06 -1.65
CA ASN A 10 -6.97 22.17 -0.73
C ASN A 10 -5.82 22.15 0.28
N VAL A 11 -4.66 22.67 -0.15
CA VAL A 11 -3.44 22.76 0.67
C VAL A 11 -3.72 23.45 2.01
N SER A 12 -4.60 24.47 2.03
CA SER A 12 -5.02 25.13 3.27
C SER A 12 -5.72 24.19 4.25
N LYS A 13 -6.53 23.23 3.78
CA LYS A 13 -7.13 22.20 4.64
C LYS A 13 -6.09 21.23 5.17
N ILE A 14 -5.12 20.80 4.35
CA ILE A 14 -4.03 19.92 4.79
C ILE A 14 -3.22 20.59 5.90
N LYS A 15 -2.81 21.84 5.69
CA LYS A 15 -2.10 22.65 6.68
C LYS A 15 -2.86 22.75 8.01
N LYS A 16 -4.13 23.13 7.97
CA LYS A 16 -4.98 23.21 9.17
C LYS A 16 -5.12 21.86 9.87
N ALA A 17 -5.22 20.77 9.11
CA ALA A 17 -5.31 19.42 9.68
C ALA A 17 -4.01 19.02 10.40
N VAL A 18 -2.85 19.34 9.81
CA VAL A 18 -1.53 19.12 10.43
C VAL A 18 -1.37 19.96 11.71
N GLU A 19 -1.68 21.25 11.66
CA GLU A 19 -1.59 22.17 12.81
C GLU A 19 -2.50 21.75 13.97
N ALA A 20 -3.71 21.28 13.66
CA ALA A 20 -4.71 20.86 14.65
C ALA A 20 -4.65 19.38 15.02
N GLU A 21 -3.71 18.61 14.45
CA GLU A 21 -3.61 17.15 14.62
C GLU A 21 -4.92 16.40 14.30
N ILE A 22 -5.62 16.89 13.27
CA ILE A 22 -6.84 16.28 12.74
C ILE A 22 -6.45 15.30 11.63
N PRO A 23 -6.99 14.06 11.63
CA PRO A 23 -6.70 13.10 10.58
C PRO A 23 -7.20 13.58 9.21
N ILE A 24 -6.42 13.32 8.17
CA ILE A 24 -6.81 13.48 6.77
C ILE A 24 -7.29 12.12 6.28
N LEU A 25 -8.51 12.08 5.72
CA LEU A 25 -9.13 10.84 5.25
C LEU A 25 -9.34 10.91 3.74
N ILE A 26 -8.96 9.84 3.04
CA ILE A 26 -9.25 9.60 1.63
C ILE A 26 -9.95 8.24 1.54
N THR A 27 -11.08 8.17 0.84
CA THR A 27 -11.81 6.92 0.61
C THR A 27 -12.03 6.73 -0.89
N THR A 28 -11.73 5.53 -1.38
CA THR A 28 -11.89 5.15 -2.80
C THR A 28 -12.44 3.73 -2.91
N TYR A 29 -13.14 3.45 -4.02
CA TYR A 29 -13.76 2.13 -4.29
C TYR A 29 -13.05 1.37 -5.42
N THR A 30 -12.35 2.07 -6.32
CA THR A 30 -11.81 1.46 -7.55
C THR A 30 -10.36 1.83 -7.85
N LEU A 31 -9.73 2.69 -7.03
CA LEU A 31 -8.33 3.17 -7.17
C LEU A 31 -7.90 3.37 -8.65
N PRO A 32 -8.51 4.33 -9.37
CA PRO A 32 -8.04 4.71 -10.70
C PRO A 32 -6.72 5.48 -10.62
N HIS A 33 -6.01 5.59 -11.74
CA HIS A 33 -4.71 6.29 -11.81
C HIS A 33 -4.77 7.74 -11.27
N ASP A 34 -5.82 8.50 -11.62
CA ASP A 34 -6.01 9.86 -11.09
C ASP A 34 -6.11 9.91 -9.55
N MET A 35 -6.65 8.85 -8.93
CA MET A 35 -6.70 8.74 -7.47
C MET A 35 -5.32 8.43 -6.88
N GLU A 36 -4.49 7.64 -7.56
CA GLU A 36 -3.10 7.38 -7.16
C GLU A 36 -2.28 8.67 -7.20
N LEU A 37 -2.41 9.45 -8.28
CA LEU A 37 -1.79 10.78 -8.40
C LEU A 37 -2.26 11.72 -7.30
N TYR A 38 -3.57 11.77 -7.03
CA TYR A 38 -4.13 12.56 -5.94
C TYR A 38 -3.58 12.16 -4.56
N ILE A 39 -3.49 10.85 -4.28
CA ILE A 39 -2.90 10.33 -3.03
C ILE A 39 -1.43 10.76 -2.92
N ARG A 40 -0.63 10.61 -3.97
CA ARG A 40 0.78 11.04 -4.02
C ARG A 40 0.92 12.53 -3.70
N GLU A 41 0.10 13.37 -4.32
CA GLU A 41 0.13 14.81 -4.08
C GLU A 41 -0.29 15.16 -2.64
N VAL A 42 -1.34 14.53 -2.10
CA VAL A 42 -1.75 14.75 -0.70
C VAL A 42 -0.65 14.36 0.28
N ILE A 43 0.01 13.21 0.08
CA ILE A 43 1.15 12.78 0.89
C ILE A 43 2.30 13.79 0.80
N THR A 44 2.60 14.25 -0.42
CA THR A 44 3.65 15.24 -0.69
C THR A 44 3.42 16.53 0.09
N PHE A 45 2.21 17.09 0.02
CA PHE A 45 1.87 18.31 0.76
C PHE A 45 1.86 18.06 2.27
N TYR A 46 1.31 16.93 2.71
CA TYR A 46 1.27 16.57 4.12
C TYR A 46 2.66 16.48 4.76
N LEU A 47 3.62 15.83 4.09
CA LEU A 47 4.99 15.72 4.59
C LEU A 47 5.78 17.03 4.51
N LYS A 48 5.52 17.87 3.50
CA LYS A 48 6.07 19.24 3.42
C LYS A 48 5.63 20.10 4.60
N GLU A 49 4.35 20.06 4.96
CA GLU A 49 3.84 20.79 6.13
C GLU A 49 4.41 20.27 7.46
N LEU A 50 4.95 19.04 7.48
CA LEU A 50 5.65 18.46 8.63
C LEU A 50 7.17 18.68 8.59
N HIS A 51 7.70 19.32 7.55
CA HIS A 51 9.14 19.46 7.29
C HIS A 51 9.87 18.12 7.16
N GLN A 52 9.20 17.13 6.56
CA GLN A 52 9.71 15.77 6.35
C GLN A 52 9.76 15.43 4.85
N GLU A 53 10.19 16.38 4.00
CA GLU A 53 10.21 16.17 2.54
C GLU A 53 11.06 14.98 2.11
N HIS A 54 12.11 14.69 2.88
CA HIS A 54 12.98 13.56 2.60
C HIS A 54 12.24 12.22 2.62
N MET A 55 11.15 12.08 3.39
CA MET A 55 10.39 10.85 3.50
C MET A 55 9.39 10.64 2.35
N ILE A 56 9.22 11.61 1.45
CA ILE A 56 8.11 11.60 0.47
C ILE A 56 8.11 10.34 -0.37
N GLU A 57 9.24 10.00 -1.03
CA GLU A 57 9.28 8.84 -1.92
C GLU A 57 9.08 7.52 -1.16
N TYR A 58 9.64 7.42 0.06
CA TYR A 58 9.42 6.26 0.93
C TYR A 58 7.94 6.08 1.30
N ILE A 59 7.29 7.16 1.73
CA ILE A 59 5.88 7.09 2.16
C ILE A 59 4.94 6.86 0.98
N VAL A 60 5.19 7.49 -0.16
CA VAL A 60 4.43 7.25 -1.39
C VAL A 60 4.52 5.78 -1.79
N TYR A 61 5.72 5.20 -1.78
CA TYR A 61 5.92 3.79 -2.06
C TYR A 61 5.11 2.90 -1.09
N CYS A 62 5.26 3.11 0.22
CA CYS A 62 4.54 2.33 1.23
C CYS A 62 3.02 2.43 1.05
N VAL A 63 2.50 3.63 0.83
CA VAL A 63 1.06 3.83 0.65
C VAL A 63 0.58 3.16 -0.63
N ASN A 64 1.31 3.28 -1.75
CA ASN A 64 0.93 2.65 -3.02
C ASN A 64 0.89 1.11 -2.89
N GLU A 65 1.86 0.50 -2.21
CA GLU A 65 1.87 -0.94 -1.96
C GLU A 65 0.71 -1.38 -1.06
N LEU A 66 0.44 -0.67 0.04
CA LEU A 66 -0.63 -1.01 0.98
C LEU A 66 -2.01 -0.81 0.37
N VAL A 67 -2.23 0.30 -0.36
CA VAL A 67 -3.49 0.57 -1.06
C VAL A 67 -3.71 -0.44 -2.20
N THR A 68 -2.67 -0.84 -2.91
CA THR A 68 -2.75 -1.89 -3.94
C THR A 68 -3.06 -3.25 -3.33
N ASN A 69 -2.49 -3.59 -2.18
CA ASN A 69 -2.84 -4.81 -1.44
C ASN A 69 -4.30 -4.79 -0.97
N ALA A 70 -4.78 -3.66 -0.45
CA ALA A 70 -6.17 -3.47 -0.06
C ALA A 70 -7.13 -3.65 -1.24
N LYS A 71 -6.79 -3.09 -2.41
CA LYS A 71 -7.52 -3.33 -3.69
C LYS A 71 -7.55 -4.81 -4.04
N LYS A 72 -6.40 -5.50 -4.02
CA LYS A 72 -6.32 -6.93 -4.31
C LYS A 72 -7.17 -7.76 -3.34
N ALA A 73 -7.14 -7.43 -2.05
CA ALA A 73 -7.96 -8.10 -1.04
C ALA A 73 -9.46 -7.95 -1.36
N ASN A 74 -9.92 -6.74 -1.69
CA ASN A 74 -11.31 -6.48 -2.11
C ASN A 74 -11.66 -7.24 -3.40
N THR A 75 -10.78 -7.22 -4.41
CA THR A 75 -10.96 -7.98 -5.66
C THR A 75 -11.17 -9.48 -5.39
N LYS A 76 -10.43 -10.08 -4.44
CA LYS A 76 -10.61 -11.49 -4.10
C LYS A 76 -12.03 -11.80 -3.61
N ARG A 77 -12.68 -10.91 -2.84
CA ARG A 77 -14.01 -11.18 -2.29
C ARG A 77 -15.02 -11.35 -3.42
N VAL A 78 -15.04 -10.41 -4.36
CA VAL A 78 -15.94 -10.48 -5.52
C VAL A 78 -15.55 -11.57 -6.50
N TYR A 79 -14.25 -11.84 -6.66
CA TYR A 79 -13.76 -12.92 -7.53
C TYR A 79 -14.20 -14.31 -7.03
N PHE A 80 -13.94 -14.60 -5.75
CA PHE A 80 -14.31 -15.87 -5.14
C PHE A 80 -15.83 -16.07 -5.14
N GLN A 81 -16.58 -15.02 -4.81
CA GLN A 81 -18.03 -15.03 -4.89
C GLN A 81 -18.53 -15.34 -6.31
N GLU A 82 -17.96 -14.70 -7.34
CA GLU A 82 -18.35 -14.94 -8.74
C GLU A 82 -18.00 -16.35 -9.21
N LYS A 83 -16.89 -16.93 -8.74
CA LYS A 83 -16.49 -18.31 -9.04
C LYS A 83 -17.24 -19.36 -8.22
N GLY A 84 -18.03 -18.96 -7.23
CA GLY A 84 -18.69 -19.86 -6.29
C GLY A 84 -17.70 -20.62 -5.39
N LEU A 85 -16.54 -20.02 -5.10
CA LEU A 85 -15.51 -20.56 -4.22
C LEU A 85 -15.58 -19.92 -2.83
N ASP A 86 -15.34 -20.71 -1.80
CA ASP A 86 -15.19 -20.25 -0.42
C ASP A 86 -13.76 -19.78 -0.14
N LEU A 87 -13.61 -18.49 0.14
CA LEU A 87 -12.33 -17.86 0.48
C LEU A 87 -11.73 -18.38 1.81
N PHE A 88 -12.55 -18.98 2.68
CA PHE A 88 -12.16 -19.52 3.98
C PHE A 88 -11.85 -21.02 3.94
N ASN A 89 -12.07 -21.69 2.81
CA ASN A 89 -11.65 -23.07 2.58
C ASN A 89 -10.26 -23.08 1.93
N GLU A 90 -9.33 -23.89 2.45
CA GLU A 90 -7.94 -23.91 1.97
C GLU A 90 -7.79 -24.44 0.54
N GLU A 91 -8.52 -25.51 0.19
CA GLU A 91 -8.44 -26.12 -1.13
C GLU A 91 -8.99 -25.17 -2.19
N GLU A 92 -10.17 -24.59 -1.93
CA GLU A 92 -10.82 -23.64 -2.82
C GLU A 92 -10.05 -22.30 -2.90
N TYR A 93 -9.48 -21.82 -1.79
CA TYR A 93 -8.56 -20.69 -1.78
C TYR A 93 -7.38 -20.93 -2.72
N ASN A 94 -6.72 -22.08 -2.58
CA ASN A 94 -5.59 -22.43 -3.44
C ASN A 94 -6.00 -22.60 -4.90
N GLU A 95 -7.18 -23.14 -5.18
CA GLU A 95 -7.73 -23.23 -6.53
C GLU A 95 -7.97 -21.84 -7.15
N GLY A 96 -8.74 -20.99 -6.46
CA GLY A 96 -9.06 -19.65 -6.95
C GLY A 96 -7.80 -18.80 -7.17
N MET A 97 -6.82 -18.91 -6.28
CA MET A 97 -5.57 -18.16 -6.38
C MET A 97 -4.69 -18.55 -7.57
N LYS A 98 -4.86 -19.75 -8.18
CA LYS A 98 -4.09 -20.16 -9.39
C LYS A 98 -4.41 -19.28 -10.60
N LYS A 99 -5.68 -18.90 -10.76
CA LYS A 99 -6.15 -18.12 -11.91
C LYS A 99 -6.48 -16.67 -11.58
N PHE A 100 -6.54 -16.32 -10.29
CA PHE A 100 -6.87 -14.98 -9.82
C PHE A 100 -6.15 -13.85 -10.58
N LYS A 101 -4.82 -13.92 -10.73
CA LYS A 101 -4.04 -12.87 -11.38
C LYS A 101 -4.43 -12.73 -12.87
N GLU A 102 -4.44 -13.83 -13.60
CA GLU A 102 -4.76 -13.86 -15.03
C GLU A 102 -6.21 -13.38 -15.28
N ASP A 103 -7.17 -13.96 -14.56
CA ASP A 103 -8.59 -13.65 -14.70
C ASP A 103 -8.89 -12.18 -14.39
N THR A 104 -8.28 -11.63 -13.33
CA THR A 104 -8.57 -10.26 -12.88
C THR A 104 -7.87 -9.20 -13.71
N LEU A 105 -6.66 -9.46 -14.23
CA LEU A 105 -5.99 -8.56 -15.17
C LEU A 105 -6.69 -8.56 -16.53
N GLY A 106 -7.14 -9.71 -17.02
CA GLY A 106 -7.87 -9.82 -18.29
C GLY A 106 -9.24 -9.13 -18.27
N ASN A 107 -9.81 -8.84 -17.09
CA ASN A 107 -11.13 -8.23 -16.96
C ASN A 107 -11.21 -7.21 -15.81
N ILE A 108 -10.22 -6.34 -15.69
CA ILE A 108 -10.09 -5.40 -14.56
C ILE A 108 -11.34 -4.53 -14.38
N THR A 109 -11.91 -4.02 -15.47
CA THR A 109 -13.10 -3.14 -15.44
C THR A 109 -14.31 -3.83 -14.81
N HIS A 110 -14.51 -5.12 -15.08
CA HIS A 110 -15.60 -5.91 -14.51
C HIS A 110 -15.44 -6.06 -13.00
N TYR A 111 -14.27 -6.48 -12.52
CA TYR A 111 -14.05 -6.67 -11.08
C TYR A 111 -14.04 -5.36 -10.29
N LEU A 112 -13.60 -4.25 -10.90
CA LEU A 112 -13.72 -2.93 -10.28
C LEU A 112 -15.19 -2.50 -10.15
N LYS A 113 -16.04 -2.83 -11.14
CA LYS A 113 -17.47 -2.60 -11.05
C LYS A 113 -18.09 -3.45 -9.94
N LEU A 114 -17.79 -4.75 -9.88
CA LEU A 114 -18.27 -5.64 -8.81
C LEU A 114 -17.86 -5.15 -7.42
N GLN A 115 -16.62 -4.69 -7.25
CA GLN A 115 -16.15 -4.12 -5.98
C GLN A 115 -16.99 -2.92 -5.56
N LYS A 116 -17.26 -2.01 -6.50
CA LYS A 116 -18.09 -0.83 -6.25
C LYS A 116 -19.53 -1.21 -5.91
N ASP A 117 -20.12 -2.14 -6.66
CA ASP A 117 -21.50 -2.60 -6.46
C ASP A 117 -21.66 -3.34 -5.10
N ALA A 118 -20.61 -4.04 -4.65
CA ALA A 118 -20.53 -4.66 -3.33
C ALA A 118 -20.20 -3.68 -2.19
N GLY A 119 -19.97 -2.39 -2.49
CA GLY A 119 -19.62 -1.38 -1.48
C GLY A 119 -18.23 -1.56 -0.85
N LEU A 120 -17.32 -2.27 -1.53
CA LEU A 120 -15.96 -2.48 -1.06
C LEU A 120 -15.12 -1.21 -1.23
N TYR A 121 -14.54 -0.72 -0.14
CA TYR A 121 -13.75 0.50 -0.09
C TYR A 121 -12.32 0.26 0.36
N ILE A 122 -11.49 1.26 0.09
CA ILE A 122 -10.17 1.46 0.65
C ILE A 122 -10.16 2.86 1.27
N LYS A 123 -9.69 2.96 2.50
CA LYS A 123 -9.64 4.19 3.29
C LYS A 123 -8.21 4.43 3.74
N LEU A 124 -7.61 5.51 3.24
CA LEU A 124 -6.32 6.01 3.69
C LEU A 124 -6.55 7.09 4.75
N ILE A 125 -5.81 6.98 5.86
CA ILE A 125 -5.84 7.93 6.97
C ILE A 125 -4.40 8.37 7.24
N LEU A 126 -4.16 9.68 7.17
CA LEU A 126 -2.90 10.30 7.56
C LEU A 126 -3.14 11.10 8.84
N HIS A 127 -2.38 10.82 9.89
CA HIS A 127 -2.57 11.49 11.18
C HIS A 127 -1.24 11.79 11.86
N LYS A 128 -0.99 13.06 12.15
CA LYS A 128 0.10 13.48 13.02
C LYS A 128 -0.44 13.49 14.44
N LYS A 129 0.19 12.75 15.34
CA LYS A 129 -0.17 12.72 16.76
C LYS A 129 1.09 12.94 17.59
N GLY A 130 1.23 14.13 18.17
CA GLY A 130 2.46 14.52 18.86
C GLY A 130 3.68 14.42 17.94
N ASN A 131 4.64 13.57 18.31
CA ASN A 131 5.89 13.38 17.56
C ASN A 131 5.88 12.12 16.68
N THR A 132 4.70 11.67 16.24
CA THR A 132 4.54 10.47 15.42
C THR A 132 3.61 10.76 14.25
N ILE A 133 4.00 10.31 13.05
CA ILE A 133 3.12 10.18 11.90
C ILE A 133 2.53 8.78 11.92
N ARG A 134 1.20 8.68 11.91
CA ARG A 134 0.45 7.45 11.69
C ARG A 134 -0.15 7.47 10.29
N ILE A 135 0.12 6.43 9.53
CA ILE A 135 -0.46 6.17 8.21
C ILE A 135 -1.25 4.88 8.31
N GLU A 136 -2.52 4.90 7.95
CA GLU A 136 -3.39 3.73 8.06
C GLU A 136 -4.17 3.52 6.78
N ILE A 137 -4.10 2.30 6.24
CA ILE A 137 -4.89 1.86 5.09
C ILE A 137 -5.86 0.81 5.62
N ARG A 138 -7.15 1.07 5.46
CA ARG A 138 -8.22 0.14 5.78
C ARG A 138 -8.95 -0.31 4.54
N ASN A 139 -9.40 -1.55 4.52
CA ASN A 139 -10.38 -2.02 3.57
C ASN A 139 -11.40 -2.91 4.28
N ASN A 140 -12.68 -2.81 3.91
CA ASN A 140 -13.77 -3.59 4.48
C ASN A 140 -13.84 -5.02 3.93
N SER A 141 -12.71 -5.70 4.00
CA SER A 141 -12.59 -7.12 3.75
C SER A 141 -11.89 -7.76 4.95
N PRO A 142 -12.55 -8.66 5.71
CA PRO A 142 -11.93 -9.31 6.88
C PRO A 142 -10.77 -10.19 6.45
N LEU A 143 -9.64 -10.12 7.15
CA LEU A 143 -8.43 -10.88 6.80
C LEU A 143 -8.66 -12.39 6.97
N THR A 144 -8.39 -13.20 5.94
CA THR A 144 -8.43 -14.66 6.11
C THR A 144 -7.14 -15.19 6.74
N VAL A 145 -7.19 -16.37 7.35
CA VAL A 145 -6.00 -17.03 7.91
C VAL A 145 -4.91 -17.24 6.84
N PHE A 146 -5.32 -17.56 5.61
CA PHE A 146 -4.39 -17.75 4.49
C PHE A 146 -3.72 -16.45 4.06
N GLU A 147 -4.47 -15.35 4.04
CA GLU A 147 -3.91 -14.02 3.76
C GLU A 147 -2.97 -13.56 4.86
N TYR A 148 -3.36 -13.72 6.12
CA TYR A 148 -2.53 -13.41 7.28
C TYR A 148 -1.20 -14.17 7.22
N LYS A 149 -1.25 -15.50 7.04
CA LYS A 149 -0.06 -16.35 6.92
C LYS A 149 0.86 -15.88 5.79
N ARG A 150 0.30 -15.62 4.60
CA ARG A 150 1.09 -15.14 3.45
C ARG A 150 1.69 -13.75 3.66
N MET A 151 1.05 -12.87 4.42
CA MET A 151 1.62 -11.57 4.77
C MET A 151 2.74 -11.73 5.79
N HIS A 152 2.52 -12.54 6.83
CA HIS A 152 3.52 -12.80 7.86
C HIS A 152 4.77 -13.49 7.31
N ASP A 153 4.61 -14.49 6.42
CA ASP A 153 5.73 -15.17 5.75
C ASP A 153 6.59 -14.19 4.95
N LYS A 154 5.99 -13.15 4.33
CA LYS A 154 6.72 -12.11 3.59
C LYS A 154 7.50 -11.19 4.52
N ILE A 155 6.88 -10.78 5.63
CA ILE A 155 7.55 -9.96 6.65
C ILE A 155 8.74 -10.75 7.23
N ALA A 156 8.53 -12.02 7.59
CA ALA A 156 9.59 -12.88 8.12
C ALA A 156 10.73 -13.07 7.11
N ARG A 157 10.42 -13.32 5.84
CA ARG A 157 11.43 -13.43 4.76
C ARG A 157 12.24 -12.16 4.56
N SER A 158 11.69 -10.99 4.87
CA SER A 158 12.45 -9.73 4.77
C SER A 158 13.70 -9.72 5.64
N HIS A 159 13.75 -10.50 6.72
CA HIS A 159 14.94 -10.59 7.58
C HIS A 159 16.11 -11.34 6.95
N GLU A 160 15.86 -12.12 5.89
CA GLU A 160 16.88 -12.90 5.17
C GLU A 160 17.75 -12.01 4.28
N PHE A 161 17.27 -10.82 3.91
CA PHE A 161 17.99 -9.90 3.03
C PHE A 161 18.70 -8.79 3.83
N GLY A 162 19.93 -8.47 3.40
CA GLY A 162 20.71 -7.34 3.91
C GLY A 162 20.44 -6.03 3.17
N SER A 163 19.95 -6.10 1.92
CA SER A 163 19.65 -4.90 1.12
C SER A 163 18.44 -5.07 0.19
N VAL A 164 17.95 -3.94 -0.32
CA VAL A 164 16.86 -3.89 -1.30
C VAL A 164 17.28 -4.56 -2.59
N GLU A 165 18.51 -4.30 -3.04
CA GLU A 165 19.09 -4.87 -4.26
C GLU A 165 19.17 -6.40 -4.18
N GLU A 166 19.56 -6.93 -3.02
CA GLU A 166 19.61 -8.37 -2.77
C GLU A 166 18.21 -9.00 -2.88
N ALA A 167 17.21 -8.37 -2.26
CA ALA A 167 15.83 -8.80 -2.38
C ALA A 167 15.38 -8.75 -3.85
N PHE A 168 15.66 -7.67 -4.58
CA PHE A 168 15.33 -7.59 -6.00
C PHE A 168 15.96 -8.70 -6.81
N VAL A 169 17.27 -8.94 -6.71
CA VAL A 169 17.96 -10.00 -7.46
C VAL A 169 17.33 -11.36 -7.20
N HIS A 170 16.96 -11.66 -5.95
CA HIS A 170 16.28 -12.89 -5.60
C HIS A 170 14.88 -13.02 -6.24
N PHE A 171 14.17 -11.91 -6.43
CA PHE A 171 12.79 -11.89 -6.92
C PHE A 171 12.62 -11.46 -8.38
N ILE A 172 13.70 -11.14 -9.13
CA ILE A 172 13.64 -10.83 -10.57
C ILE A 172 13.03 -12.00 -11.38
N ASP A 173 13.27 -13.24 -10.95
CA ASP A 173 12.72 -14.44 -11.58
C ASP A 173 11.28 -14.77 -11.13
N GLU A 174 10.81 -14.18 -10.03
CA GLU A 174 9.45 -14.36 -9.55
C GLU A 174 8.54 -13.29 -10.16
N THR A 175 7.48 -13.70 -10.87
CA THR A 175 6.58 -12.75 -11.53
C THR A 175 6.04 -11.70 -10.55
N GLU A 176 5.90 -10.46 -11.02
CA GLU A 176 5.25 -9.34 -10.32
C GLU A 176 3.97 -9.82 -9.61
N GLY A 177 3.92 -9.72 -8.27
CA GLY A 177 2.83 -10.31 -7.46
C GLY A 177 3.27 -11.36 -6.43
N ALA A 178 4.55 -11.76 -6.42
CA ALA A 178 5.15 -12.61 -5.39
C ALA A 178 5.07 -12.03 -3.96
N GLY A 179 4.92 -10.71 -3.84
CA GLY A 179 4.85 -10.01 -2.54
C GLY A 179 6.09 -9.23 -2.18
N LEU A 180 6.95 -8.95 -3.15
CA LEU A 180 8.16 -8.14 -3.02
C LEU A 180 7.91 -6.79 -2.34
N GLY A 181 6.77 -6.14 -2.60
CA GLY A 181 6.46 -4.82 -2.02
C GLY A 181 6.46 -4.79 -0.48
N LEU A 182 5.86 -5.80 0.16
CA LEU A 182 5.88 -5.91 1.62
C LEU A 182 7.27 -6.25 2.16
N ILE A 183 8.05 -7.03 1.41
CA ILE A 183 9.43 -7.38 1.76
C ILE A 183 10.31 -6.13 1.76
N ILE A 184 10.28 -5.37 0.66
CA ILE A 184 11.03 -4.11 0.52
C ILE A 184 10.61 -3.13 1.61
N MET A 185 9.30 -2.91 1.79
CA MET A 185 8.81 -2.02 2.83
C MET A 185 9.36 -2.38 4.22
N THR A 186 9.37 -3.67 4.58
CA THR A 186 9.88 -4.15 5.87
C THR A 186 11.39 -4.01 5.99
N LEU A 187 12.14 -4.30 4.92
CA LEU A 187 13.59 -4.07 4.85
C LEU A 187 13.94 -2.60 5.07
N MET A 188 13.17 -1.70 4.45
CA MET A 188 13.37 -0.27 4.59
C MET A 188 13.09 0.19 6.02
N LEU A 189 11.98 -0.24 6.64
CA LEU A 189 11.70 0.05 8.05
C LEU A 189 12.87 -0.35 8.94
N LYS A 190 13.42 -1.55 8.74
CA LYS A 190 14.57 -2.04 9.51
C LYS A 190 15.83 -1.18 9.30
N LYS A 191 16.12 -0.78 8.07
CA LYS A 191 17.28 0.08 7.75
C LYS A 191 17.17 1.46 8.38
N VAL A 192 15.95 1.97 8.56
CA VAL A 192 15.70 3.27 9.19
C VAL A 192 15.67 3.20 10.72
N GLY A 193 16.14 2.11 11.31
CA GLY A 193 16.15 1.86 12.75
C GLY A 193 14.76 1.69 13.37
N LEU A 194 13.72 1.52 12.54
CA LEU A 194 12.36 1.29 13.01
C LEU A 194 12.14 -0.21 13.24
N SER A 195 11.53 -0.52 14.38
CA SER A 195 11.19 -1.88 14.74
C SER A 195 10.03 -2.41 13.88
N GLU A 196 9.86 -3.73 13.85
CA GLU A 196 8.69 -4.37 13.26
C GLU A 196 7.37 -3.85 13.84
N GLU A 197 7.37 -3.33 15.07
CA GLU A 197 6.18 -2.71 15.70
C GLU A 197 5.70 -1.45 14.96
N SER A 198 6.57 -0.86 14.13
CA SER A 198 6.27 0.30 13.29
C SER A 198 5.37 -0.07 12.11
N PHE A 199 5.21 -1.36 11.79
CA PHE A 199 4.25 -1.84 10.82
C PHE A 199 3.32 -2.90 11.43
N GLN A 200 2.01 -2.63 11.42
CA GLN A 200 1.01 -3.49 12.04
C GLN A 200 -0.06 -3.88 11.02
N ILE A 201 -0.50 -5.13 11.12
CA ILE A 201 -1.66 -5.64 10.39
C ILE A 201 -2.64 -6.17 11.41
N ALA A 202 -3.88 -5.72 11.35
CA ALA A 202 -4.96 -6.17 12.22
C ALA A 202 -6.23 -6.40 11.40
N SER A 203 -7.11 -7.25 11.92
CA SER A 203 -8.50 -7.34 11.46
C SER A 203 -9.38 -6.80 12.58
N GLU A 204 -10.13 -5.73 12.33
CA GLU A 204 -11.06 -5.12 13.29
C GLU A 204 -12.47 -5.17 12.69
N GLY A 205 -13.31 -6.07 13.21
CA GLY A 205 -14.64 -6.31 12.64
C GLY A 205 -14.55 -6.78 11.19
N GLU A 206 -15.19 -6.06 10.28
CA GLU A 206 -15.15 -6.35 8.84
C GLU A 206 -14.00 -5.65 8.10
N GLU A 207 -13.18 -4.84 8.79
CA GLU A 207 -12.05 -4.16 8.20
C GLU A 207 -10.74 -4.93 8.43
N THR A 208 -9.92 -5.03 7.39
CA THR A 208 -8.47 -5.20 7.54
C THR A 208 -7.83 -3.82 7.66
N ILE A 209 -6.91 -3.67 8.61
CA ILE A 209 -6.19 -2.44 8.90
C ILE A 209 -4.71 -2.73 8.78
N THR A 210 -4.03 -1.95 7.92
CA THR A 210 -2.56 -1.90 7.87
C THR A 210 -2.11 -0.52 8.33
N ARG A 211 -1.15 -0.48 9.25
CA ARG A 211 -0.72 0.76 9.91
C ARG A 211 0.80 0.86 9.88
N ILE A 212 1.29 2.04 9.51
CA ILE A 212 2.69 2.44 9.68
C ILE A 212 2.74 3.58 10.70
N GLU A 213 3.61 3.46 11.70
CA GLU A 213 3.89 4.52 12.68
C GLU A 213 5.36 4.95 12.59
N LEU A 214 5.58 6.23 12.34
CA LEU A 214 6.92 6.79 12.12
C LEU A 214 7.18 7.93 13.11
N PRO A 215 8.26 7.87 13.90
CA PRO A 215 8.65 8.97 14.78
C PRO A 215 9.22 10.15 13.99
N LEU A 216 8.89 11.36 14.42
CA LEU A 216 9.38 12.64 13.91
C LEU A 216 10.62 13.14 14.67
N ASN A 217 11.48 12.24 15.16
CA ASN A 217 12.65 12.63 15.96
C ASN A 217 13.92 12.68 15.10
N LYS A 218 14.90 13.49 15.52
CA LYS A 218 16.15 13.73 14.77
C LYS A 218 17.02 12.49 14.52
N GLU A 219 16.91 11.48 15.38
CA GLU A 219 17.67 10.24 15.23
C GLU A 219 17.10 9.39 14.09
N SER A 220 15.77 9.34 13.99
CA SER A 220 15.06 8.69 12.89
C SER A 220 15.19 9.44 11.56
N GLU A 221 15.31 10.78 11.56
CA GLU A 221 15.49 11.58 10.32
C GLU A 221 16.72 11.14 9.51
N ALA A 222 17.88 10.96 10.17
CA ALA A 222 19.11 10.56 9.48
C ALA A 222 18.98 9.17 8.83
N GLN A 223 18.27 8.26 9.49
CA GLN A 223 18.09 6.89 9.02
C GLN A 223 17.03 6.85 7.91
N LEU A 224 15.92 7.58 8.05
CA LEU A 224 14.85 7.74 7.04
C LEU A 224 15.34 8.39 5.74
N ASN A 225 16.30 9.31 5.82
CA ASN A 225 16.99 9.86 4.64
C ASN A 225 17.65 8.76 3.81
N VAL A 226 18.41 7.87 4.45
CA VAL A 226 19.11 6.77 3.76
C VAL A 226 18.12 5.88 3.04
N ALA A 227 17.01 5.52 3.68
CA ALA A 227 16.02 4.67 3.02
C ALA A 227 15.31 5.34 1.85
N SER A 228 15.03 6.64 1.96
CA SER A 228 14.39 7.39 0.88
C SER A 228 15.33 7.52 -0.33
N GLU A 229 16.62 7.74 -0.09
CA GLU A 229 17.64 7.70 -1.15
C GLU A 229 17.79 6.32 -1.79
N GLU A 230 17.75 5.23 -1.01
CA GLU A 230 17.81 3.87 -1.54
C GLU A 230 16.59 3.55 -2.42
N ILE A 231 15.39 4.00 -2.03
CA ILE A 231 14.20 3.86 -2.89
C ILE A 231 14.35 4.68 -4.15
N ALA A 232 14.75 5.95 -4.06
CA ALA A 232 14.95 6.78 -5.25
C ALA A 232 15.97 6.13 -6.22
N LYS A 233 17.11 5.67 -5.69
CA LYS A 233 18.12 4.93 -6.46
C LYS A 233 17.56 3.64 -7.05
N SER A 234 16.73 2.90 -6.32
CA SER A 234 16.18 1.64 -6.79
C SER A 234 15.08 1.83 -7.84
N ILE A 235 14.26 2.88 -7.72
CA ILE A 235 13.29 3.30 -8.75
C ILE A 235 14.02 3.65 -10.05
N ASP A 236 15.13 4.39 -9.96
CA ASP A 236 15.91 4.82 -11.12
C ASP A 236 16.76 3.68 -11.73
N ALA A 237 17.31 2.79 -10.91
CA ALA A 237 18.22 1.73 -11.34
C ALA A 237 17.51 0.46 -11.84
N LEU A 238 16.24 0.24 -11.48
CA LEU A 238 15.49 -0.94 -11.85
C LEU A 238 14.26 -0.53 -12.69
N PRO A 239 14.26 -0.77 -14.02
CA PRO A 239 13.14 -0.43 -14.89
C PRO A 239 11.84 -1.23 -14.59
N PHE A 240 11.85 -2.07 -13.56
CA PHE A 240 10.74 -2.93 -13.13
C PHE A 240 10.17 -2.57 -11.75
N PHE A 241 10.54 -1.41 -11.18
CA PHE A 241 9.77 -0.87 -10.06
C PHE A 241 8.31 -0.66 -10.49
N PRO A 242 7.31 -0.93 -9.64
CA PRO A 242 5.88 -0.93 -10.01
C PRO A 242 5.32 0.41 -10.54
N GLU A 243 6.13 1.44 -10.76
CA GLU A 243 5.76 2.67 -11.47
C GLU A 243 6.29 2.75 -12.92
N ASN A 244 7.13 1.82 -13.38
CA ASN A 244 7.63 1.81 -14.78
C ASN A 244 6.80 0.94 -15.74
N ILE A 245 5.66 0.40 -15.31
CA ILE A 245 4.63 -0.12 -16.22
C ILE A 245 3.60 0.98 -16.54
N ALA A 246 4.11 2.17 -16.92
CA ALA A 246 3.35 3.11 -17.73
C ALA A 246 3.15 2.61 -19.18
N SER A 247 3.52 1.36 -19.49
CA SER A 247 3.48 0.77 -20.82
C SER A 247 2.87 -0.64 -20.86
N ILE A 248 1.72 -0.85 -20.21
CA ILE A 248 0.70 -1.80 -20.70
C ILE A 248 -0.63 -1.06 -20.79
N HIS A 249 -0.65 -0.04 -21.64
CA HIS A 249 -1.87 0.54 -22.17
C HIS A 249 -1.83 0.43 -23.70
N ALA A 250 -2.30 -0.72 -24.17
CA ALA A 250 -2.99 -0.88 -25.45
C ALA A 250 -4.06 -1.96 -25.26
#